data_AF-A0A3Q1IBF8-F1
#
_entry.id   AF-A0A3Q1IBF8-F1
#
_cell.length_a   1.000
_cell.length_b   1.000
_cell.length_c   1.000
_cell.angle_alpha   90.00
_cell.angle_beta   90.00
_cell.angle_gamma   90.00
#
_symmetry.space_group_name_H-M   'P 1'
#
loop_
_entity.id
_entity.type
_entity.pdbx_description
1 polymer ?
#
loop_
_entity_poly.entity_id
_entity_poly.type
_entity_poly.pdbx_seq_one_letter_code
_entity_poly.pdbx_strand_id
1 'polypeptide(L)'
;MRILLLLCAAAVLLHPAVVRCDRFKSDVRRNLNHVCDLAKRFYKNTHSGHSCYVLQRIFVEDVSHLTQGRNNCEDKFFCKVQDILANQKYFCSTNETLVRNLETYNNHRNVNCTETMEGMNTTGDEITVSMLLKHLINCIRLRNFRGTR
;
A
#
# COMPACT_ATOMS: atom_id res chain seq x y z
N MET A 1 -8.49 29.90 51.56
CA MET A 1 -7.22 29.55 50.87
C MET A 1 -7.55 28.77 49.61
N ARG A 2 -7.11 29.24 48.45
CA ARG A 2 -7.17 28.55 47.15
C ARG A 2 -5.96 27.63 47.06
N ILE A 3 -6.12 26.36 46.72
CA ILE A 3 -5.01 25.48 46.29
C ILE A 3 -5.41 24.80 44.99
N LEU A 4 -4.44 24.82 44.07
CA LEU A 4 -4.55 24.72 42.63
C LEU A 4 -4.85 23.30 42.12
N LEU A 5 -5.63 23.26 41.04
CA LEU A 5 -5.86 22.13 40.14
C LEU A 5 -4.56 21.72 39.43
N LEU A 6 -4.28 20.42 39.38
CA LEU A 6 -3.34 19.83 38.41
C LEU A 6 -4.04 18.71 37.65
N LEU A 7 -4.66 19.07 36.52
CA LEU A 7 -5.08 18.15 35.48
C LEU A 7 -3.85 17.80 34.64
N CYS A 8 -3.24 16.65 34.86
CA CYS A 8 -2.27 16.09 33.92
C CYS A 8 -2.99 15.55 32.69
N ALA A 9 -3.30 16.43 31.73
CA ALA A 9 -3.62 16.01 30.38
C ALA A 9 -2.31 15.63 29.67
N ALA A 10 -1.91 14.36 29.78
CA ALA A 10 -0.91 13.80 28.88
C ALA A 10 -1.54 13.63 27.49
N ALA A 11 -1.68 14.72 26.74
CA ALA A 11 -1.94 14.65 25.31
C ALA A 11 -0.65 14.14 24.65
N VAL A 12 -0.50 12.82 24.57
CA VAL A 12 0.45 12.20 23.64
C VAL A 12 -0.06 12.56 22.25
N LEU A 13 0.47 13.66 21.70
CA LEU A 13 0.37 13.97 20.29
C LEU A 13 1.09 12.85 19.54
N LEU A 14 0.35 11.77 19.25
CA LEU A 14 0.64 10.86 18.16
C LEU A 14 0.51 11.68 16.88
N HIS A 15 1.50 12.53 16.60
CA HIS A 15 1.80 12.87 15.23
C HIS A 15 1.96 11.51 14.54
N PRO A 16 1.16 11.18 13.52
CA PRO A 16 1.49 10.03 12.70
C PRO A 16 2.87 10.37 12.17
N ALA A 17 3.90 9.69 12.69
CA ALA A 17 5.25 9.85 12.22
C ALA A 17 5.13 9.82 10.71
N VAL A 18 5.55 10.88 10.03
CA VAL A 18 5.46 10.93 8.58
C VAL A 18 6.39 9.82 8.09
N VAL A 19 5.81 8.62 7.89
CA VAL A 19 6.56 7.44 7.49
C VAL A 19 6.97 7.71 6.05
N ARG A 20 8.19 8.20 5.90
CA ARG A 20 8.82 8.39 4.59
C ARG A 20 9.15 7.01 4.03
N CYS A 21 9.13 6.87 2.71
CA CYS A 21 9.60 5.66 2.05
C CYS A 21 11.15 5.59 2.01
N ASP A 22 11.81 6.41 2.84
CA ASP A 22 13.24 6.63 2.79
C ASP A 22 13.82 6.35 4.17
N ARG A 23 14.49 5.19 4.29
CA ARG A 23 15.76 4.99 5.04
C ARG A 23 15.93 3.57 5.61
N PHE A 24 16.12 2.51 4.80
CA PHE A 24 16.62 1.22 5.36
C PHE A 24 17.46 0.40 4.36
N LYS A 25 18.39 -0.42 4.89
CA LYS A 25 19.57 -0.99 4.18
C LYS A 25 19.40 -2.36 3.49
N SER A 26 18.34 -3.11 3.73
CA SER A 26 18.15 -4.44 3.10
C SER A 26 17.57 -4.35 1.69
N ASP A 27 17.96 -5.22 0.77
CA ASP A 27 17.51 -5.22 -0.63
C ASP A 27 15.99 -5.37 -0.79
N VAL A 28 15.34 -6.19 0.06
CA VAL A 28 13.88 -6.33 0.11
C VAL A 28 13.18 -4.99 0.40
N ARG A 29 13.68 -4.25 1.39
CA ARG A 29 13.15 -2.90 1.74
C ARG A 29 13.45 -1.88 0.65
N ARG A 30 14.61 -1.99 -0.04
CA ARG A 30 14.94 -1.10 -1.16
C ARG A 30 13.94 -1.26 -2.31
N ASN A 31 13.59 -2.50 -2.66
CA ASN A 31 12.52 -2.76 -3.63
C ASN A 31 11.18 -2.20 -3.13
N LEU A 32 10.78 -2.49 -1.89
CA LEU A 32 9.51 -2.00 -1.36
C LEU A 32 9.41 -0.46 -1.36
N ASN A 33 10.52 0.25 -1.11
CA ASN A 33 10.59 1.71 -1.25
C ASN A 33 10.44 2.17 -2.71
N HIS A 34 11.06 1.44 -3.64
CA HIS A 34 10.89 1.70 -5.07
C HIS A 34 9.43 1.52 -5.52
N VAL A 35 8.76 0.44 -5.06
CA VAL A 35 7.31 0.24 -5.24
C VAL A 35 6.53 1.43 -4.69
N CYS A 36 6.86 1.91 -3.49
CA CYS A 36 6.21 3.08 -2.91
C CYS A 36 6.35 4.33 -3.80
N ASP A 37 7.54 4.61 -4.32
CA ASP A 37 7.76 5.78 -5.16
C ASP A 37 7.09 5.67 -6.53
N LEU A 38 7.06 4.47 -7.12
CA LEU A 38 6.26 4.18 -8.32
C LEU A 38 4.77 4.40 -8.05
N ALA A 39 4.24 3.89 -6.94
CA ALA A 39 2.84 4.07 -6.56
C ALA A 39 2.49 5.56 -6.34
N LYS A 40 3.38 6.34 -5.70
CA LYS A 40 3.21 7.79 -5.56
C LYS A 40 3.23 8.51 -6.90
N ARG A 41 4.17 8.18 -7.79
CA ARG A 41 4.24 8.77 -9.13
C ARG A 41 2.98 8.45 -9.92
N PHE A 42 2.55 7.20 -9.87
CA PHE A 42 1.34 6.76 -10.55
C PHE A 42 0.12 7.54 -10.00
N TYR A 43 -0.06 7.58 -8.68
CA TYR A 43 -1.11 8.36 -8.01
C TYR A 43 -1.07 9.87 -8.33
N LYS A 44 0.12 10.48 -8.42
CA LYS A 44 0.23 11.91 -8.79
C LYS A 44 -0.17 12.15 -10.24
N ASN A 45 0.27 11.27 -11.15
CA ASN A 45 -0.01 11.39 -12.57
C ASN A 45 -1.51 11.25 -12.90
N THR A 46 -2.30 10.61 -12.04
CA THR A 46 -3.77 10.56 -12.19
C THR A 46 -4.45 11.91 -11.97
N HIS A 47 -3.76 12.86 -11.33
CA HIS A 47 -4.31 14.16 -10.97
C HIS A 47 -3.80 15.28 -11.91
N SER A 48 -2.77 15.04 -12.71
CA SER A 48 -2.11 16.05 -13.55
C SER A 48 -2.42 15.94 -15.06
N GLY A 49 -3.42 15.14 -15.46
CA GLY A 49 -3.98 15.17 -16.82
C GLY A 49 -3.11 14.57 -17.94
N HIS A 50 -2.02 13.88 -17.61
CA HIS A 50 -1.20 13.16 -18.60
C HIS A 50 -1.82 11.81 -18.97
N SER A 51 -1.61 11.41 -20.23
CA SER A 51 -2.02 10.21 -21.03
C SER A 51 -2.48 8.89 -20.34
N CYS A 52 -2.23 8.68 -19.06
CA CYS A 52 -2.83 7.58 -18.30
C CYS A 52 -4.26 7.95 -17.89
N TYR A 53 -5.17 7.78 -18.85
CA TYR A 53 -6.58 8.18 -18.78
C TYR A 53 -7.25 7.70 -17.47
N VAL A 54 -7.43 8.65 -16.56
CA VAL A 54 -8.33 8.70 -15.41
C VAL A 54 -8.49 7.39 -14.61
N LEU A 55 -7.48 7.05 -13.80
CA LEU A 55 -7.60 6.03 -12.73
C LEU A 55 -8.74 6.30 -11.74
N GLN A 56 -9.31 7.51 -11.71
CA GLN A 56 -10.50 7.83 -10.92
C GLN A 56 -11.78 7.20 -11.50
N ARG A 57 -11.75 6.73 -12.75
CA ARG A 57 -12.89 6.10 -13.46
C ARG A 57 -12.69 4.60 -13.66
N ILE A 58 -11.54 4.07 -13.27
CA ILE A 58 -11.27 2.63 -13.29
C ILE A 58 -11.52 2.11 -11.88
N PHE A 59 -12.48 1.20 -11.80
CA PHE A 59 -12.87 0.51 -10.59
C PHE A 59 -12.22 -0.87 -10.55
N VAL A 60 -11.78 -1.25 -9.37
CA VAL A 60 -11.10 -2.52 -9.08
C VAL A 60 -11.59 -3.03 -7.74
N GLU A 61 -11.42 -4.32 -7.49
CA GLU A 61 -11.83 -4.95 -6.24
C GLU A 61 -11.30 -4.21 -4.99
N ASP A 62 -12.18 -4.03 -3.99
CA ASP A 62 -11.82 -3.42 -2.73
C ASP A 62 -11.04 -4.37 -1.80
N VAL A 63 -9.80 -3.99 -1.53
CA VAL A 63 -8.88 -4.68 -0.61
C VAL A 63 -8.77 -3.98 0.75
N SER A 64 -9.64 -3.01 1.06
CA SER A 64 -9.61 -2.23 2.30
C SER A 64 -9.65 -3.12 3.55
N HIS A 65 -10.37 -4.23 3.50
CA HIS A 65 -10.44 -5.24 4.55
C HIS A 65 -9.08 -5.86 4.92
N LEU A 66 -8.12 -5.88 3.99
CA LEU A 66 -6.75 -6.36 4.22
C LEU A 66 -5.81 -5.27 4.78
N THR A 67 -6.29 -4.04 4.90
CA THR A 67 -5.52 -2.89 5.42
C THR A 67 -5.83 -2.59 6.89
N GLN A 68 -6.81 -3.28 7.46
CA GLN A 68 -7.33 -3.04 8.82
C GLN A 68 -7.18 -4.29 9.71
N GLY A 69 -7.23 -4.11 11.03
CA GLY A 69 -7.14 -5.20 12.00
C GLY A 69 -5.71 -5.66 12.34
N ARG A 70 -5.61 -6.82 13.01
CA ARG A 70 -4.32 -7.37 13.53
C ARG A 70 -3.38 -7.87 12.43
N ASN A 71 -3.92 -8.42 11.34
CA ASN A 71 -3.15 -8.99 10.23
C ASN A 71 -3.18 -8.08 9.01
N ASN A 72 -3.10 -6.77 9.25
CA ASN A 72 -3.16 -5.80 8.17
C ASN A 72 -1.84 -5.66 7.41
N CYS A 73 -1.94 -5.39 6.12
CA CYS A 73 -0.79 -5.17 5.24
C CYS A 73 0.18 -6.37 5.26
N GLU A 74 -0.39 -7.57 5.35
CA GLU A 74 0.33 -8.84 5.24
C GLU A 74 0.44 -9.32 3.79
N ASP A 75 1.04 -10.49 3.58
CA ASP A 75 1.39 -11.02 2.26
C ASP A 75 0.21 -11.11 1.32
N LYS A 76 -0.95 -11.50 1.87
CA LYS A 76 -2.23 -11.54 1.19
C LYS A 76 -2.60 -10.20 0.55
N PHE A 77 -2.34 -9.07 1.23
CA PHE A 77 -2.57 -7.74 0.65
C PHE A 77 -1.68 -7.49 -0.56
N PHE A 78 -0.37 -7.75 -0.45
CA PHE A 78 0.58 -7.47 -1.53
C PHE A 78 0.36 -8.37 -2.75
N CYS A 79 0.08 -9.66 -2.53
CA CYS A 79 -0.29 -10.58 -3.60
C CYS A 79 -1.57 -10.15 -4.30
N LYS A 80 -2.62 -9.76 -3.55
CA LYS A 80 -3.88 -9.33 -4.14
C LYS A 80 -3.74 -8.03 -4.94
N VAL A 81 -2.95 -7.07 -4.45
CA VAL A 81 -2.66 -5.84 -5.21
C VAL A 81 -1.86 -6.14 -6.47
N GLN A 82 -0.88 -7.05 -6.43
CA GLN A 82 -0.15 -7.48 -7.62
C GLN A 82 -1.10 -8.09 -8.65
N ASP A 83 -1.97 -9.01 -8.23
CA ASP A 83 -2.96 -9.67 -9.09
C ASP A 83 -3.93 -8.66 -9.74
N ILE A 84 -4.50 -7.76 -8.93
CA ILE A 84 -5.39 -6.70 -9.43
C ILE A 84 -4.69 -5.85 -10.48
N LEU A 85 -3.44 -5.41 -10.24
CA LEU A 85 -2.73 -4.55 -11.17
C LEU A 85 -2.24 -5.27 -12.43
N ALA A 86 -1.93 -6.57 -12.34
CA ALA A 86 -1.49 -7.39 -13.46
C ALA A 86 -2.63 -7.70 -14.45
N ASN A 87 -3.86 -7.90 -13.95
CA ASN A 87 -5.01 -8.26 -14.78
C ASN A 87 -5.67 -7.07 -15.49
N GLN A 88 -5.11 -5.87 -15.37
CA GLN A 88 -5.74 -4.65 -15.87
C GLN A 88 -5.13 -4.22 -17.21
N LYS A 89 -5.95 -4.33 -18.26
CA LYS A 89 -5.55 -4.09 -19.66
C LYS A 89 -5.28 -2.62 -20.01
N TYR A 90 -5.63 -1.68 -19.14
CA TYR A 90 -5.69 -0.25 -19.46
C TYR A 90 -4.61 0.59 -18.79
N PHE A 91 -3.63 -0.02 -18.11
CA PHE A 91 -2.61 0.75 -17.41
C PHE A 91 -1.32 0.93 -18.22
N CYS A 92 -0.79 2.15 -18.17
CA CYS A 92 0.43 2.58 -18.84
C CYS A 92 1.67 1.76 -18.43
N SER A 93 2.78 1.92 -19.14
CA SER A 93 4.09 1.28 -18.84
C SER A 93 4.57 1.42 -17.37
N THR A 94 4.11 2.46 -16.66
CA THR A 94 4.37 2.63 -15.21
C THR A 94 3.73 1.52 -14.37
N ASN A 95 2.60 0.95 -14.80
CA ASN A 95 1.96 -0.19 -14.16
C ASN A 95 2.74 -1.49 -14.34
N GLU A 96 3.22 -1.78 -15.54
CA GLU A 96 4.07 -2.97 -15.77
C GLU A 96 5.30 -2.93 -14.86
N THR A 97 5.91 -1.77 -14.73
CA THR A 97 7.05 -1.57 -13.81
C THR A 97 6.62 -1.78 -12.35
N LEU A 98 5.47 -1.26 -11.94
CA LEU A 98 4.94 -1.44 -10.58
C LEU A 98 4.64 -2.90 -10.28
N VAL A 99 3.96 -3.61 -11.18
CA VAL A 99 3.63 -5.04 -11.07
C VAL A 99 4.90 -5.88 -10.95
N ARG A 100 5.90 -5.65 -11.82
CA ARG A 100 7.19 -6.38 -11.75
C ARG A 100 7.93 -6.17 -10.43
N ASN A 101 7.88 -4.96 -9.87
CA ASN A 101 8.54 -4.69 -8.59
C ASN A 101 7.77 -5.30 -7.40
N LEU A 102 6.43 -5.34 -7.45
CA LEU A 102 5.61 -6.06 -6.48
C LEU A 102 5.89 -7.57 -6.53
N GLU A 103 5.96 -8.14 -7.73
CA GLU A 103 6.31 -9.55 -7.94
C GLU A 103 7.71 -9.86 -7.38
N THR A 104 8.70 -9.03 -7.71
CA THR A 104 10.07 -9.16 -7.17
C THR A 104 10.07 -9.08 -5.64
N TYR A 105 9.23 -8.22 -5.04
CA TYR A 105 9.12 -8.09 -3.59
C TYR A 105 8.54 -9.36 -2.95
N ASN A 106 7.45 -9.89 -3.51
CA ASN A 106 6.83 -11.12 -3.03
C ASN A 106 7.78 -12.32 -3.17
N ASN A 107 8.47 -12.44 -4.31
CA ASN A 107 9.45 -13.49 -4.56
C ASN A 107 10.65 -13.42 -3.62
N HIS A 108 11.22 -12.24 -3.37
CA HIS A 108 12.32 -12.08 -2.40
C HIS A 108 11.94 -12.47 -0.97
N ARG A 109 10.64 -12.48 -0.66
CA ARG A 109 10.11 -12.93 0.63
C ARG A 109 9.65 -14.37 0.63
N ASN A 110 9.89 -15.12 -0.45
CA ASN A 110 9.44 -16.49 -0.63
C ASN A 110 7.93 -16.65 -0.46
N VAL A 111 7.15 -15.65 -0.88
CA VAL A 111 5.69 -15.69 -0.81
C VAL A 111 5.15 -16.34 -2.07
N ASN A 112 4.47 -17.48 -1.94
CA ASN A 112 3.69 -18.07 -3.02
C ASN A 112 2.33 -17.36 -3.08
N CYS A 113 2.16 -16.44 -4.02
CA CYS A 113 0.92 -15.66 -4.11
C CYS A 113 -0.30 -16.50 -4.49
N THR A 114 -0.14 -17.59 -5.25
CA THR A 114 -1.24 -18.49 -5.59
C THR A 114 -1.82 -19.16 -4.34
N GLU A 115 -0.95 -19.74 -3.51
CA GLU A 115 -1.35 -20.36 -2.23
C GLU A 115 -1.83 -19.31 -1.22
N THR A 116 -1.16 -18.17 -1.15
CA THR A 116 -1.50 -17.09 -0.19
C THR A 116 -2.90 -16.53 -0.43
N MET A 117 -3.34 -16.48 -1.68
CA MET A 117 -4.67 -16.01 -2.07
C MET A 117 -5.72 -17.12 -2.15
N GLU A 118 -5.36 -18.38 -1.90
CA GLU A 118 -6.30 -19.49 -1.92
C GLU A 118 -7.45 -19.27 -0.93
N GLY A 119 -8.68 -19.60 -1.36
CA GLY A 119 -9.89 -19.41 -0.57
C GLY A 119 -10.29 -17.95 -0.34
N MET A 120 -9.64 -16.97 -1.00
CA MET A 120 -10.12 -15.60 -1.01
C MET A 120 -11.35 -15.50 -1.92
N ASN A 121 -12.46 -15.07 -1.34
CA ASN A 121 -13.60 -14.62 -2.11
C ASN A 121 -13.40 -13.17 -2.51
N THR A 122 -13.84 -12.83 -3.73
CA THR A 122 -13.99 -11.43 -4.11
C THR A 122 -15.05 -10.80 -3.21
N THR A 123 -14.80 -9.57 -2.74
CA THR A 123 -15.76 -8.86 -1.87
C THR A 123 -17.00 -8.41 -2.63
N GLY A 124 -16.89 -8.25 -3.96
CA GLY A 124 -17.93 -7.64 -4.79
C GLY A 124 -17.96 -6.10 -4.70
N ASP A 125 -17.32 -5.53 -3.68
CA ASP A 125 -17.12 -4.10 -3.53
C ASP A 125 -15.96 -3.62 -4.43
N GLU A 126 -16.10 -2.39 -4.94
CA GLU A 126 -15.11 -1.79 -5.83
C GLU A 126 -14.61 -0.43 -5.31
N ILE A 127 -13.33 -0.17 -5.53
CA ILE A 127 -12.67 1.11 -5.28
C ILE A 127 -11.98 1.62 -6.54
N THR A 128 -11.70 2.92 -6.58
CA THR A 128 -10.86 3.45 -7.65
C THR A 128 -9.42 2.95 -7.53
N VAL A 129 -8.72 2.83 -8.66
CA VAL A 129 -7.28 2.50 -8.66
C VAL A 129 -6.48 3.54 -7.87
N SER A 130 -6.91 4.80 -7.89
CA SER A 130 -6.30 5.85 -7.05
C SER A 130 -6.37 5.49 -5.55
N MET A 131 -7.50 4.97 -5.09
CA MET A 131 -7.66 4.48 -3.72
C MET A 131 -6.82 3.22 -3.46
N LEU A 132 -6.78 2.27 -4.39
CA LEU A 132 -5.91 1.09 -4.32
C LEU A 132 -4.44 1.49 -4.11
N LEU A 133 -3.94 2.44 -4.89
CA LEU A 133 -2.57 2.96 -4.77
C LEU A 133 -2.34 3.64 -3.42
N LYS A 134 -3.34 4.33 -2.87
CA LYS A 134 -3.28 4.93 -1.53
C LYS A 134 -3.18 3.85 -0.44
N HIS A 135 -3.95 2.77 -0.54
CA HIS A 135 -3.83 1.61 0.34
C HIS A 135 -2.43 0.99 0.24
N LEU A 136 -1.91 0.80 -0.97
CA LEU A 136 -0.57 0.25 -1.20
C LEU A 136 0.51 1.10 -0.52
N ILE A 137 0.50 2.42 -0.73
CA ILE A 137 1.45 3.35 -0.12
C ILE A 137 1.40 3.26 1.42
N ASN A 138 0.20 3.22 2.00
CA ASN A 138 0.03 3.12 3.44
C ASN A 138 0.54 1.78 4.00
N CYS A 139 0.27 0.68 3.31
CA CYS A 139 0.73 -0.64 3.73
C CYS A 139 2.25 -0.79 3.62
N ILE A 140 2.88 -0.25 2.58
CA ILE A 140 4.35 -0.21 2.46
C ILE A 140 4.96 0.56 3.64
N ARG A 141 4.40 1.72 3.95
CA ARG A 141 4.84 2.52 5.11
C ARG A 141 4.74 1.73 6.41
N LEU A 142 3.60 1.08 6.64
CA LEU A 142 3.39 0.27 7.84
C LEU A 142 4.40 -0.88 7.94
N ARG A 143 4.64 -1.60 6.84
CA ARG A 143 5.59 -2.72 6.78
C ARG A 143 7.03 -2.25 7.02
N ASN A 144 7.40 -1.12 6.44
CA ASN A 144 8.70 -0.48 6.68
C ASN A 144 8.87 -0.07 8.15
N PHE A 145 7.81 0.45 8.79
CA PHE A 145 7.83 0.83 10.20
C PHE A 145 7.95 -0.38 11.14
N ARG A 146 7.20 -1.46 10.88
CA ARG A 146 7.24 -2.71 11.67
C ARG A 146 8.55 -3.49 11.48
N GLY A 147 9.28 -3.20 10.41
CA GLY A 147 10.39 -4.02 9.95
C GLY A 147 9.87 -5.25 9.19
N THR A 148 10.60 -5.63 8.14
CA THR A 148 10.36 -6.86 7.37
C THR A 148 10.60 -8.08 8.28
N ARG A 149 9.55 -8.57 8.92
CA ARG A 149 9.45 -9.98 9.31
C ARG A 149 9.16 -10.82 8.09
#